data_AF-A0A7D5IY68-F1
#
_entry.id   AF-A0A7D5IY68-F1
#
_cell.length_a   1.000
_cell.length_b   1.000
_cell.length_c   1.000
_cell.angle_alpha   90.00
_cell.angle_beta   90.00
_cell.angle_gamma   90.00
#
_symmetry.space_group_name_H-M   'P 1'
#
loop_
_entity.id
_entity.type
_entity.pdbx_description
1 polymer ?
#
loop_
_entity_poly.entity_id
_entity_poly.type
_entity_poly.pdbx_seq_one_letter_code
_entity_poly.pdbx_strand_id
1 'polypeptide(L)' 'MNSVLSGYDTLDVLGTALGVYVAIAALGTLVGMPWQYADGAGVMVVQAGGSVLAFVLAVAFLALLHRT' A
#
# COMPACT_ATOMS: atom_id res chain seq x y z
N MET A 1 -19.57 -33.48 3.38
CA MET A 1 -19.57 -32.47 4.45
C MET A 1 -18.85 -31.25 3.89
N ASN A 2 -19.61 -30.19 3.60
CA ASN A 2 -19.09 -28.97 2.99
C ASN A 2 -18.30 -28.21 4.06
N SER A 3 -17.00 -28.02 3.83
CA SER A 3 -16.12 -27.31 4.73
C SER A 3 -16.57 -25.85 4.81
N VAL A 4 -17.12 -25.47 5.96
CA VAL A 4 -17.54 -24.10 6.28
C VAL A 4 -16.35 -23.13 6.33
N LEU A 5 -15.12 -23.63 6.23
CA LEU A 5 -13.86 -22.87 6.14
C LEU A 5 -13.40 -22.64 4.68
N SER A 6 -14.17 -23.09 3.68
CA SER A 6 -13.87 -22.86 2.25
C SER A 6 -14.15 -21.43 1.77
N GLY A 7 -14.75 -20.57 2.62
CA GLY A 7 -15.23 -19.24 2.24
C GLY A 7 -14.41 -18.05 2.75
N TYR A 8 -13.37 -18.29 3.57
CA TYR A 8 -12.43 -17.26 3.99
C TYR A 8 -11.11 -17.49 3.27
N ASP A 9 -10.95 -16.84 2.12
CA ASP A 9 -9.65 -16.81 1.46
C ASP A 9 -8.72 -15.97 2.33
N THR A 10 -7.90 -16.65 3.14
CA THR A 10 -6.99 -16.00 4.10
C THR A 10 -6.03 -15.05 3.37
N LEU A 11 -5.73 -15.32 2.10
CA LEU A 11 -4.90 -14.47 1.25
C LEU A 11 -5.62 -13.18 0.85
N ASP A 12 -6.95 -13.20 0.70
CA ASP A 12 -7.75 -12.01 0.41
C ASP A 12 -7.76 -11.05 1.61
N VAL A 13 -7.96 -11.60 2.82
CA VAL A 13 -7.89 -10.82 4.07
C VAL A 13 -6.48 -10.25 4.29
N LEU A 14 -5.43 -11.05 4.10
CA LEU A 14 -4.04 -10.58 4.21
C LEU A 14 -3.72 -9.54 3.14
N GLY A 15 -4.13 -9.76 1.89
CA GLY A 15 -3.91 -8.85 0.77
C GLY A 15 -4.58 -7.50 1.00
N THR A 16 -5.82 -7.52 1.49
CA THR A 16 -6.57 -6.31 1.88
C THR A 16 -5.88 -5.57 3.02
N ALA A 17 -5.51 -6.27 4.11
CA ALA A 17 -4.85 -5.65 5.26
C ALA A 17 -3.49 -5.04 4.89
N LEU A 18 -2.67 -5.76 4.11
CA LEU A 18 -1.39 -5.26 3.62
C LEU A 18 -1.57 -4.08 2.66
N GLY A 19 -2.53 -4.15 1.74
CA GLY A 19 -2.84 -3.05 0.82
C GLY A 19 -3.23 -1.77 1.56
N VAL A 20 -4.11 -1.87 2.54
CA VAL A 20 -4.51 -0.74 3.39
C VAL A 20 -3.32 -0.19 4.18
N TYR A 21 -2.51 -1.06 4.78
CA TYR A 21 -1.31 -0.64 5.50
C TYR A 21 -0.33 0.14 4.61
N VAL A 22 -0.02 -0.38 3.42
CA VAL A 22 0.89 0.28 2.47
C VAL A 22 0.32 1.62 2.01
N ALA A 23 -0.99 1.72 1.75
CA ALA A 23 -1.63 2.97 1.39
C ALA A 23 -1.50 4.02 2.50
N ILE A 24 -1.75 3.64 3.76
CA ILE A 24 -1.62 4.53 4.91
C ILE A 24 -0.17 4.94 5.13
N ALA A 25 0.78 4.00 5.05
CA ALA A 25 2.20 4.29 5.21
C ALA A 25 2.71 5.26 4.12
N ALA A 26 2.29 5.07 2.88
CA ALA A 26 2.61 5.95 1.77
C ALA A 26 2.04 7.37 1.99
N LEU A 27 0.78 7.48 2.43
CA LEU A 27 0.17 8.77 2.80
C LEU A 27 0.89 9.43 3.98
N GLY A 28 1.22 8.67 5.03
CA GLY A 28 1.98 9.16 6.17
C GLY A 28 3.35 9.70 5.76
N THR A 29 3.99 9.04 4.78
CA THR A 29 5.26 9.49 4.21
C THR A 29 5.07 10.77 3.38
N LEU A 30 4.00 10.85 2.59
CA LEU A 30 3.64 12.05 1.81
C LEU A 30 3.36 13.27 2.69
N VAL A 31 2.60 13.08 3.77
CA VAL A 31 2.22 14.15 4.69
C VAL A 31 3.39 14.53 5.59
N GLY A 32 4.13 13.54 6.10
CA GLY A 32 5.28 13.77 6.97
C GLY A 32 6.47 14.38 6.26
N MET A 33 6.53 14.27 4.92
CA MET A 33 7.58 14.80 4.06
C MET A 33 9.00 14.59 4.63
N PRO A 34 9.38 13.37 5.08
CA PRO A 34 10.64 13.13 5.77
C PRO A 34 11.86 13.48 4.93
N TRP A 35 11.70 13.46 3.60
CA TRP A 35 12.70 13.89 2.64
C TRP A 35 13.09 15.36 2.74
N GLN A 36 12.30 16.22 3.38
CA GLN A 36 12.70 17.61 3.65
C GLN A 36 13.94 17.70 4.55
N TYR A 37 14.22 16.64 5.31
CA TYR A 37 15.37 16.54 6.20
C TYR A 37 16.48 15.66 5.62
N ALA A 38 16.33 15.18 4.37
CA ALA A 38 17.30 14.32 3.73
C ALA A 38 18.39 15.14 3.02
N ASP A 39 19.65 14.70 3.15
CA ASP A 39 20.74 15.25 2.37
C ASP A 39 20.66 14.76 0.92
N GLY A 40 20.36 15.69 0.01
CA GLY A 40 20.47 15.49 -1.43
C GLY A 40 19.13 15.44 -2.18
N ALA A 41 19.06 16.23 -3.26
CA ALA A 41 17.88 16.32 -4.11
C ALA A 41 17.47 14.98 -4.75
N GLY A 42 18.43 14.10 -5.05
CA GLY A 42 18.13 12.77 -5.59
C GLY A 42 17.34 11.89 -4.61
N VAL A 43 17.72 11.91 -3.34
CA VAL A 43 17.02 11.16 -2.28
C VAL A 43 15.61 11.69 -2.10
N MET A 44 15.42 13.01 -2.16
CA MET A 44 14.09 13.63 -2.13
C MET A 44 13.18 13.11 -3.24
N VAL A 45 13.64 13.13 -4.49
CA VAL A 45 12.84 12.70 -5.64
C VAL A 45 12.46 11.23 -5.55
N VAL A 46 13.40 10.36 -5.12
CA VAL A 46 13.13 8.93 -4.96
C VAL A 46 12.11 8.68 -3.85
N GLN A 47 12.22 9.36 -2.71
CA GLN A 47 11.26 9.16 -1.61
C GLN A 47 9.88 9.71 -1.94
N ALA A 48 9.81 10.93 -2.49
CA ALA A 48 8.54 11.52 -2.91
C ALA A 48 7.88 10.70 -4.01
N GLY A 49 8.61 10.40 -5.09
CA GLY A 49 8.10 9.58 -6.19
C GLY A 49 7.73 8.16 -5.76
N GLY A 50 8.58 7.53 -4.94
CA GLY A 50 8.33 6.19 -4.39
C GLY A 50 7.10 6.13 -3.51
N SER A 51 6.85 7.15 -2.69
CA SER A 51 5.64 7.23 -1.85
C SER A 51 4.36 7.37 -2.69
N VAL A 52 4.37 8.22 -3.73
CA VAL A 52 3.24 8.34 -4.66
C VAL A 52 2.98 7.01 -5.37
N LEU A 53 4.03 6.36 -5.86
CA LEU A 53 3.92 5.11 -6.60
C LEU A 53 3.42 3.97 -5.70
N ALA A 54 3.91 3.88 -4.46
CA ALA A 54 3.44 2.91 -3.47
C ALA A 54 1.95 3.10 -3.16
N PHE A 55 1.48 4.35 -3.00
CA PHE A 55 0.08 4.64 -2.79
C PHE A 55 -0.79 4.20 -3.96
N VAL A 56 -0.40 4.57 -5.19
CA VAL A 56 -1.14 4.21 -6.41
C VAL A 56 -1.22 2.69 -6.58
N LEU A 57 -0.11 1.98 -6.37
CA LEU A 57 -0.10 0.52 -6.45
C LEU A 57 -0.99 -0.11 -5.38
N ALA A 58 -0.93 0.35 -4.14
CA ALA A 58 -1.77 -0.17 -3.07
C ALA A 58 -3.26 -0.03 -3.39
N VAL A 59 -3.67 1.15 -3.87
CA VAL A 59 -5.07 1.40 -4.28
C VAL A 59 -5.45 0.55 -5.49
N ALA A 60 -4.58 0.44 -6.50
CA ALA A 60 -4.85 -0.36 -7.69
C ALA A 60 -5.01 -1.85 -7.38
N PHE A 61 -4.14 -2.42 -6.53
CA PHE A 61 -4.25 -3.81 -6.10
C PHE A 61 -5.51 -4.05 -5.28
N LEU A 62 -5.84 -3.15 -4.35
CA LEU A 62 -7.06 -3.25 -3.57
C LEU A 62 -8.31 -3.20 -4.46
N ALA A 63 -8.31 -2.34 -5.47
CA ALA A 63 -9.42 -2.23 -6.42
C ALA A 63 -9.55 -3.46 -7.34
N LEU A 64 -8.44 -4.10 -7.70
CA LEU A 64 -8.44 -5.35 -8.46
C LEU A 64 -8.95 -6.52 -7.63
N LEU A 65 -8.51 -6.62 -6.38
CA LEU A 65 -8.90 -7.68 -5.45
C LEU A 65 -10.42 -7.70 -5.21
N HIS A 66 -11.03 -6.52 -5.02
CA HIS A 66 -12.47 -6.41 -4.81
C HIS A 66 -13.31 -6.47 -6.11
N ARG A 67 -12.68 -6.58 -7.28
CA ARG A 67 -13.38 -6.70 -8.58
C ARG A 67 -13.58 -8.14 -9.02
N THR A 68 -12.90 -9.11 -8.41
CA THR A 68 -13.00 -10.55 -8.69
C THR A 68 -13.93 -11.23 -7.72
#